data_AF-A0A7V7D878-F1
#
_entry.id   AF-A0A7V7D878-F1
#
_cell.length_a   1.000
_cell.length_b   1.000
_cell.length_c   1.000
_cell.angle_alpha   90.00
_cell.angle_beta   90.00
_cell.angle_gamma   90.00
#
_symmetry.space_group_name_H-M   'P 1'
#
loop_
_entity.id
_entity.type
_entity.pdbx_description
1 polymer ?
#
loop_
_entity_poly.entity_id
_entity_poly.type
_entity_poly.pdbx_seq_one_letter_code
_entity_poly.pdbx_strand_id
1 'polypeptide(L)'
;LESVTDITVLANPKILALNKQAGTVFIGQELGYRDRTTIDASGQATVGEVSFYQTGTKLSFRPYIANDGYIRMDIYPQDSSGELDSEGIPRKTTAELMTNIMVKDGQTIVIGGLFRDAITSTRSQIPLLGDLPLVGAAFRGTTDSTVRQEIIVMLTPHIITEPEDTEADARVADISRKRYGARMGLQWAGRARLAEDRYTEAVKHYIEGDSKTALEKVNYVLELRPTYLEALRLKERIISETVTDDATIIERVMLDVIEGEEANKWLRR
;
A
#
# COMPACT_ATOMS: atom_id res chain seq x y z
N LEU A 1 37.70 -0.32 12.08
CA LEU A 1 36.46 0.19 11.45
C LEU A 1 35.32 -0.17 12.38
N GLU A 2 34.57 0.82 12.85
CA GLU A 2 33.38 0.64 13.68
C GLU A 2 32.16 0.82 12.78
N SER A 3 31.23 -0.12 12.82
CA SER A 3 30.00 -0.12 12.03
C SER A 3 28.84 -0.01 13.01
N VAL A 4 28.18 1.14 13.07
CA VAL A 4 26.98 1.35 13.90
C VAL A 4 25.75 1.05 13.04
N THR A 5 24.86 0.19 13.51
CA THR A 5 23.66 -0.22 12.76
C THR A 5 22.46 0.66 13.13
N ASP A 6 21.70 1.07 12.11
CA ASP A 6 20.49 1.90 12.21
C ASP A 6 19.25 1.13 12.72
N ILE A 7 18.33 1.86 13.36
CA ILE A 7 17.05 1.33 13.84
C ILE A 7 16.22 0.85 12.64
N THR A 8 15.95 -0.45 12.59
CA THR A 8 15.11 -1.06 11.54
C THR A 8 13.74 -1.41 12.13
N VAL A 9 12.66 -0.84 11.58
CA VAL A 9 11.28 -1.16 11.98
C VAL A 9 10.92 -2.53 11.39
N LEU A 10 10.65 -3.52 12.26
CA LEU A 10 10.37 -4.90 11.82
C LEU A 10 8.95 -5.06 11.25
N ALA A 11 7.92 -4.52 11.91
CA ALA A 11 6.53 -4.66 11.48
C ALA A 11 5.60 -3.63 12.13
N ASN A 12 4.58 -3.14 11.41
CA ASN A 12 3.51 -2.28 11.92
C ASN A 12 2.12 -2.81 11.45
N PRO A 13 1.61 -3.89 12.06
CA PRO A 13 0.28 -4.41 11.73
C PRO A 13 -0.82 -3.48 12.28
N LYS A 14 -1.79 -3.15 11.43
CA LYS A 14 -3.00 -2.41 11.82
C LYS A 14 -4.21 -3.31 11.62
N ILE A 15 -5.04 -3.45 12.65
CA ILE A 15 -6.20 -4.34 12.66
C ILE A 15 -7.34 -3.68 13.43
N LEU A 16 -8.56 -3.91 12.95
CA LEU A 16 -9.80 -3.46 13.57
C LEU A 16 -10.51 -4.66 14.17
N ALA A 17 -11.05 -4.51 15.38
CA ALA A 17 -11.85 -5.54 16.02
C ALA A 17 -13.01 -4.89 16.78
N LEU A 18 -14.10 -5.64 16.94
CA LEU A 18 -15.23 -5.22 17.76
C LEU A 18 -14.88 -5.33 19.25
N ASN A 19 -15.58 -4.56 20.07
CA ASN A 19 -15.48 -4.67 21.52
C ASN A 19 -15.81 -6.10 21.98
N LYS A 20 -14.97 -6.68 22.84
CA LYS A 20 -15.02 -8.06 23.37
C LYS A 20 -14.75 -9.17 22.34
N GLN A 21 -14.49 -8.83 21.08
CA GLN A 21 -14.21 -9.82 20.04
C GLN A 21 -12.71 -10.01 19.87
N ALA A 22 -12.24 -11.26 19.77
CA ALA A 22 -10.84 -11.52 19.46
C ALA A 22 -10.55 -11.19 17.99
N GLY A 23 -9.47 -10.45 17.75
CA GLY A 23 -8.90 -10.20 16.44
C GLY A 23 -7.55 -10.90 16.30
N THR A 24 -7.30 -11.50 15.15
CA THR A 24 -6.01 -12.15 14.85
C THR A 24 -5.54 -11.74 13.48
N VAL A 25 -4.26 -11.37 13.37
CA VAL A 25 -3.59 -11.11 12.11
C VAL A 25 -2.28 -11.90 12.06
N PHE A 26 -2.01 -12.51 10.92
CA PHE A 26 -0.76 -13.20 10.62
C PHE A 26 -0.20 -12.63 9.32
N ILE A 27 1.03 -12.13 9.38
CA ILE A 27 1.76 -11.58 8.23
C ILE A 27 3.08 -12.35 8.19
N GLY A 28 3.24 -13.19 7.19
CA GLY A 28 4.38 -14.08 7.15
C GLY A 28 4.41 -14.95 5.92
N GLN A 29 5.36 -15.87 5.92
CA GLN A 29 5.55 -16.88 4.90
C GLN A 29 5.73 -18.24 5.56
N GLU A 30 5.34 -19.29 4.83
CA GLU A 30 5.52 -20.66 5.25
C GLU A 30 6.77 -21.21 4.57
N LEU A 31 7.75 -21.64 5.37
CA LEU A 31 8.95 -22.28 4.87
C LEU A 31 8.76 -23.80 4.88
N GLY A 32 8.85 -24.42 3.71
CA GLY A 32 8.84 -25.87 3.58
C GLY A 32 10.21 -26.46 3.92
N TYR A 33 10.23 -27.47 4.79
CA TYR A 33 11.41 -28.28 5.08
C TYR A 33 11.06 -29.77 4.99
N ARG A 34 12.08 -30.62 4.86
CA ARG A 34 11.88 -32.07 4.78
C ARG A 34 12.08 -32.67 6.17
N ASP A 35 11.04 -33.28 6.72
CA ASP A 35 11.00 -33.74 8.12
C ASP A 35 11.75 -35.07 8.33
N ARG A 36 11.99 -35.82 7.23
CA ARG A 36 12.71 -37.10 7.29
C ARG A 36 13.46 -37.38 5.99
N THR A 37 14.67 -37.93 6.10
CA THR A 37 15.31 -38.64 4.97
C THR A 37 15.63 -40.04 5.48
N THR A 38 14.89 -41.05 5.05
CA THR A 38 15.16 -42.45 5.44
C THR A 38 15.88 -43.14 4.30
N ILE A 39 17.06 -43.69 4.57
CA ILE A 39 17.80 -44.53 3.62
C ILE A 39 17.33 -45.98 3.85
N ASP A 40 16.76 -46.60 2.83
CA ASP A 40 16.42 -48.03 2.87
C ASP A 40 17.70 -48.89 2.89
N ALA A 41 17.62 -50.13 3.37
CA ALA A 41 18.72 -51.10 3.41
C ALA A 41 19.32 -51.39 2.02
N SER A 42 18.62 -51.03 0.94
CA SER A 42 19.06 -51.09 -0.46
C SER A 42 19.91 -49.88 -0.91
N GLY A 43 20.15 -48.91 -0.03
CA GLY A 43 20.95 -47.71 -0.33
C GLY A 43 20.19 -46.60 -1.08
N GLN A 44 18.88 -46.76 -1.31
CA GLN A 44 18.04 -45.68 -1.86
C GLN A 44 17.52 -44.75 -0.75
N ALA A 45 17.76 -43.45 -0.91
CA ALA A 45 17.18 -42.43 -0.06
C ALA A 45 15.69 -42.23 -0.42
N THR A 46 14.81 -42.63 0.49
CA THR A 46 13.39 -42.24 0.43
C THR A 46 13.29 -40.82 0.97
N VAL A 47 12.98 -39.86 0.09
CA VAL A 47 12.76 -38.46 0.43
C VAL A 47 11.48 -38.37 1.25
N GLY A 48 11.56 -37.90 2.50
CA GLY A 48 10.41 -37.80 3.38
C GLY A 48 9.47 -36.64 3.06
N GLU A 49 8.40 -36.58 3.84
CA GLU A 49 7.30 -35.62 3.70
C GLU A 49 7.79 -34.17 3.90
N VAL A 50 7.22 -33.26 3.12
CA VAL A 50 7.51 -31.82 3.22
C VAL A 50 6.58 -31.23 4.27
N SER A 51 7.15 -30.79 5.38
CA SER A 51 6.45 -30.09 6.46
C SER A 51 6.66 -28.58 6.33
N PHE A 52 5.63 -27.79 6.64
CA PHE A 52 5.69 -26.33 6.55
C PHE A 52 5.80 -25.71 7.94
N TYR A 53 6.64 -24.70 8.06
CA TYR A 53 6.79 -23.91 9.27
C TYR A 53 6.48 -22.43 9.02
N GLN A 54 5.59 -21.85 9.83
CA GLN A 54 5.15 -20.45 9.69
C GLN A 54 6.15 -19.47 10.32
N THR A 55 6.66 -18.54 9.52
CA THR A 55 7.56 -17.46 9.94
C THR A 55 6.93 -16.12 9.61
N GLY A 56 7.00 -15.16 10.52
CA GLY A 56 6.39 -13.84 10.37
C GLY A 56 5.85 -13.29 11.70
N THR A 57 5.14 -12.17 11.58
CA THR A 57 4.53 -11.47 12.71
C THR A 57 3.07 -11.90 12.85
N LYS A 58 2.71 -12.39 14.04
CA LYS A 58 1.36 -12.75 14.45
C LYS A 58 0.93 -11.86 15.61
N LEU A 59 -0.24 -11.24 15.50
CA LEU A 59 -0.84 -10.47 16.59
C LEU A 59 -2.23 -11.02 16.86
N SER A 60 -2.45 -11.49 18.08
CA SER A 60 -3.76 -11.83 18.61
C SER A 60 -4.10 -10.87 19.74
N PHE A 61 -5.30 -10.30 19.72
CA PHE A 61 -5.73 -9.37 20.75
C PHE A 61 -7.24 -9.45 20.98
N ARG A 62 -7.67 -9.10 22.19
CA ARG A 62 -9.09 -8.96 22.54
C ARG A 62 -9.30 -7.67 23.32
N PRO A 63 -9.96 -6.66 22.74
CA PRO A 63 -10.24 -5.40 23.43
C PRO A 63 -11.51 -5.46 24.27
N TYR A 64 -11.49 -4.70 25.35
CA TYR A 64 -12.62 -4.39 26.22
C TYR A 64 -12.62 -2.87 26.46
N ILE A 65 -13.62 -2.19 25.92
CA ILE A 65 -13.80 -0.75 26.09
C ILE A 65 -14.61 -0.52 27.37
N ALA A 66 -14.03 0.23 28.30
CA ALA A 66 -14.70 0.69 29.53
C ALA A 66 -15.38 2.06 29.30
N ASN A 67 -16.35 2.38 30.18
CA ASN A 67 -17.19 3.59 30.04
C ASN A 67 -16.42 4.91 30.24
N ASP A 68 -15.22 4.84 30.80
CA ASP A 68 -14.31 5.95 31.10
C ASP A 68 -13.31 6.23 29.96
N GLY A 69 -13.44 5.53 28.83
CA GLY A 69 -12.54 5.67 27.68
C GLY A 69 -11.22 4.91 27.83
N TYR A 70 -11.08 4.07 28.87
CA TYR A 70 -9.99 3.11 28.96
C TYR A 70 -10.29 1.84 28.18
N ILE A 71 -9.26 1.31 27.55
CA ILE A 71 -9.30 0.10 26.76
C ILE A 71 -8.43 -0.92 27.49
N ARG A 72 -9.07 -1.96 28.03
CA ARG A 72 -8.38 -3.14 28.54
C ARG A 72 -8.20 -4.11 27.39
N MET A 73 -7.00 -4.67 27.20
CA MET A 73 -6.73 -5.63 26.15
C MET A 73 -5.92 -6.81 26.66
N ASP A 74 -6.34 -8.01 26.28
CA ASP A 74 -5.47 -9.18 26.27
C ASP A 74 -4.69 -9.16 24.94
N ILE A 75 -3.36 -9.16 24.99
CA ILE A 75 -2.52 -9.06 23.79
C ILE A 75 -1.47 -10.17 23.80
N TYR A 76 -1.34 -10.81 22.65
CA TYR A 76 -0.34 -11.82 22.34
C TYR A 76 0.34 -11.49 21.01
N PRO A 77 1.35 -10.60 21.01
CA PRO A 77 2.22 -10.38 19.87
C PRO A 77 3.28 -11.48 19.82
N GLN A 78 3.50 -12.00 18.63
CA GLN A 78 4.54 -12.97 18.33
C GLN A 78 5.23 -12.54 17.05
N ASP A 79 6.55 -12.47 17.07
CA ASP A 79 7.37 -12.23 15.90
C ASP A 79 8.32 -13.42 15.70
N SER A 80 8.32 -13.96 14.49
CA SER A 80 9.05 -15.18 14.15
C SER A 80 9.89 -14.95 12.92
N SER A 81 11.20 -15.16 13.01
CA SER A 81 12.06 -15.30 11.84
C SER A 81 12.50 -16.75 11.71
N GLY A 82 12.66 -17.22 10.48
CA GLY A 82 13.19 -18.55 10.25
C GLY A 82 13.96 -18.63 8.95
N GLU A 83 14.95 -19.50 8.95
CA GLU A 83 15.83 -19.77 7.82
C GLU A 83 16.07 -21.28 7.75
N LEU A 84 16.28 -21.78 6.54
CA LEU A 84 16.71 -23.16 6.31
C LEU A 84 18.24 -23.19 6.31
N ASP A 85 18.83 -24.08 7.10
CA ASP A 85 20.28 -24.30 7.04
C ASP A 85 20.69 -24.97 5.72
N SER A 86 21.99 -25.05 5.42
CA SER A 86 22.51 -25.72 4.21
C SER A 86 22.09 -27.18 4.09
N GLU A 87 21.70 -27.79 5.21
CA GLU A 87 21.23 -29.18 5.33
C GLU A 87 19.69 -29.30 5.24
N GLY A 88 18.98 -28.19 5.05
CA GLY A 88 17.51 -28.15 4.97
C GLY A 88 16.80 -28.24 6.31
N ILE A 89 17.53 -28.08 7.43
CA ILE A 89 16.97 -28.06 8.79
C ILE A 89 16.44 -26.65 9.08
N PRO A 90 15.18 -26.49 9.51
CA PRO A 90 14.62 -25.18 9.83
C PRO A 90 15.18 -24.68 11.18
N ARG A 91 15.78 -23.49 11.17
CA ARG A 91 16.06 -22.73 12.40
C ARG A 91 15.00 -21.66 12.56
N LYS A 92 14.31 -21.65 13.69
CA LYS A 92 13.32 -20.63 14.02
C LYS A 92 13.73 -19.83 15.24
N THR A 93 13.75 -18.50 15.10
CA THR A 93 13.83 -17.56 16.22
C THR A 93 12.44 -16.97 16.45
N THR A 94 11.98 -16.93 17.70
CA THR A 94 10.67 -16.35 18.05
C THR A 94 10.82 -15.42 19.24
N ALA A 95 10.17 -14.26 19.14
CA ALA A 95 9.90 -13.37 20.26
C ALA A 95 8.39 -13.38 20.48
N GLU A 96 7.94 -13.73 21.67
CA GLU A 96 6.52 -13.76 22.02
C GLU A 96 6.30 -13.12 23.39
N LEU A 97 5.14 -12.49 23.55
CA LEU A 97 4.74 -11.83 24.78
C LEU A 97 3.27 -12.13 25.05
N MET A 98 2.90 -12.35 26.30
CA MET A 98 1.51 -12.49 26.71
C MET A 98 1.24 -11.56 27.87
N THR A 99 0.32 -10.62 27.71
CA THR A 99 0.01 -9.67 28.77
C THR A 99 -1.42 -9.12 28.69
N ASN A 100 -1.91 -8.66 29.83
CA ASN A 100 -3.14 -7.89 29.95
C ASN A 100 -2.77 -6.45 30.31
N ILE A 101 -3.23 -5.50 29.50
CA ILE A 101 -2.88 -4.09 29.63
C ILE A 101 -4.14 -3.23 29.68
N MET A 102 -4.00 -2.04 30.27
CA MET A 102 -5.04 -1.01 30.27
C MET A 102 -4.43 0.30 29.81
N VAL A 103 -5.02 0.90 28.79
CA VAL A 103 -4.48 2.07 28.10
C VAL A 103 -5.63 2.95 27.66
N LYS A 104 -5.42 4.26 27.67
CA LYS A 104 -6.42 5.23 27.21
C LYS A 104 -6.45 5.28 25.68
N ASP A 105 -7.61 5.59 25.12
CA ASP A 105 -7.75 5.85 23.69
C ASP A 105 -6.68 6.83 23.16
N GLY A 106 -6.04 6.46 22.05
CA GLY A 106 -5.00 7.24 21.38
C GLY A 106 -3.64 7.30 22.08
N GLN A 107 -3.47 6.66 23.23
CA GLN A 107 -2.19 6.65 23.94
C GLN A 107 -1.32 5.46 23.54
N THR A 108 -0.04 5.72 23.27
CA THR A 108 0.95 4.69 23.00
C THR A 108 1.53 4.17 24.30
N ILE A 109 1.55 2.85 24.47
CA ILE A 109 2.24 2.19 25.59
C ILE A 109 3.30 1.22 25.07
N VAL A 110 4.35 1.07 25.87
CA VAL A 110 5.39 0.07 25.67
C VAL A 110 4.99 -1.16 26.48
N ILE A 111 4.69 -2.25 25.79
CA ILE A 111 4.18 -3.49 26.40
C ILE A 111 5.35 -4.36 26.90
N GLY A 112 6.49 -4.29 26.22
CA GLY A 112 7.69 -5.01 26.61
C GLY A 112 8.85 -4.79 25.65
N GLY A 113 10.04 -5.21 26.07
CA GLY A 113 11.25 -5.20 25.26
C GLY A 113 12.12 -6.44 25.50
N LEU A 114 12.66 -7.02 24.43
CA LEU A 114 13.64 -8.11 24.50
C LEU A 114 14.99 -7.57 24.05
N PHE A 115 15.94 -7.53 24.98
CA PHE A 115 17.33 -7.17 24.71
C PHE A 115 18.14 -8.45 24.53
N ARG A 116 18.82 -8.57 23.40
CA ARG A 116 19.75 -9.67 23.13
C ARG A 116 21.11 -9.07 22.80
N ASP A 117 22.06 -9.26 23.73
CA ASP A 117 23.46 -8.89 23.53
C ASP A 117 24.25 -10.15 23.16
N ALA A 118 24.82 -10.19 21.96
CA ALA A 118 25.71 -11.23 21.50
C ALA A 118 27.12 -10.64 21.33
N ILE A 119 28.02 -10.97 22.26
CA ILE A 119 29.42 -10.55 22.21
C ILE A 119 30.24 -11.68 21.60
N THR A 120 30.85 -11.42 20.45
CA THR A 120 31.76 -12.34 19.75
C THR A 120 33.15 -11.72 19.72
N SER A 121 34.06 -12.23 20.55
CA SER A 121 35.47 -11.83 20.52
C SER A 121 36.28 -12.86 19.74
N THR A 122 36.85 -12.44 18.62
CA THR A 122 37.73 -13.29 17.79
C THR A 122 39.17 -12.80 17.93
N ARG A 123 40.03 -13.64 18.50
CA ARG A 123 41.46 -13.36 18.59
C ARG A 123 42.21 -14.16 17.53
N SER A 124 42.89 -13.47 16.62
CA SER A 124 43.79 -14.07 15.64
C SER A 124 45.23 -13.77 16.04
N GLN A 125 46.10 -14.78 16.05
CA GLN A 125 47.53 -14.56 16.32
C GLN A 125 48.40 -15.50 15.49
N ILE A 126 49.58 -15.01 15.10
CA ILE A 126 50.59 -15.86 14.45
C ILE A 126 51.27 -16.69 15.55
N PRO A 127 51.30 -18.04 15.45
CA PRO A 127 51.98 -18.89 16.42
C PRO A 127 53.47 -18.54 16.53
N LEU A 128 54.05 -18.66 17.73
CA LEU A 128 55.38 -18.16 18.16
C LEU A 128 55.56 -16.63 18.22
N LEU A 129 55.19 -15.88 17.17
CA LEU A 129 55.46 -14.43 17.11
C LEU A 129 54.45 -13.61 17.93
N GLY A 130 53.23 -14.11 18.14
CA GLY A 130 52.18 -13.44 18.89
C GLY A 130 52.38 -13.43 20.42
N ASP A 131 53.18 -14.35 20.96
CA ASP A 131 53.40 -14.52 22.41
C ASP A 131 54.69 -13.83 22.91
N LEU A 132 55.47 -13.20 22.02
CA LEU A 132 56.68 -12.48 22.39
C LEU A 132 56.36 -11.22 23.23
N PRO A 133 56.96 -11.07 24.43
CA PRO A 133 56.89 -9.80 25.16
C PRO A 133 57.53 -8.69 24.32
N LEU A 134 56.94 -7.49 24.34
CA LEU A 134 57.27 -6.28 23.55
C LEU A 134 56.80 -6.24 22.08
N VAL A 135 56.99 -7.30 21.29
CA VAL A 135 56.70 -7.24 19.82
C VAL A 135 55.46 -8.00 19.38
N GLY A 136 54.91 -8.89 20.21
CA GLY A 136 53.74 -9.71 19.86
C GLY A 136 52.46 -8.91 19.56
N ALA A 137 52.40 -7.64 19.96
CA ALA A 137 51.27 -6.76 19.66
C ALA A 137 51.08 -6.45 18.17
N ALA A 138 52.16 -6.46 17.37
CA ALA A 138 52.10 -6.23 15.92
C ALA A 138 51.67 -7.49 15.13
N PHE A 139 51.71 -8.67 15.77
CA PHE A 139 51.43 -9.97 15.16
C PHE A 139 50.17 -10.64 15.72
N ARG A 140 49.35 -9.88 16.47
CA ARG A 140 48.03 -10.29 16.98
C ARG A 140 46.95 -9.36 16.43
N GLY A 141 45.87 -9.93 15.93
CA GLY A 141 44.63 -9.24 15.62
C GLY A 141 43.59 -9.59 16.69
N THR A 142 42.81 -8.60 17.12
CA THR A 142 41.62 -8.83 17.93
C THR A 142 40.47 -8.15 17.23
N THR A 143 39.45 -8.95 16.91
CA THR A 143 38.22 -8.48 16.29
C THR A 143 37.12 -8.75 17.30
N ASP A 144 36.69 -7.70 17.98
CA ASP A 144 35.54 -7.73 18.85
C ASP A 144 34.30 -7.30 18.05
N SER A 145 33.29 -8.16 18.01
CA SER A 145 31.99 -7.89 17.39
C SER A 145 30.92 -7.98 18.48
N THR A 146 30.27 -6.86 18.78
CA THR A 146 29.14 -6.81 19.70
C THR A 146 27.87 -6.58 18.89
N VAL A 147 26.98 -7.56 18.86
CA VAL A 147 25.67 -7.46 18.21
C VAL A 147 24.62 -7.31 19.30
N ARG A 148 24.10 -6.09 19.46
CA ARG A 148 22.96 -5.79 20.34
C ARG A 148 21.68 -5.72 19.51
N GLN A 149 20.72 -6.58 19.81
CA GLN A 149 19.41 -6.62 19.19
C GLN A 149 18.36 -6.27 20.23
N GLU A 150 17.68 -5.14 20.04
CA GLU A 150 16.60 -4.67 20.92
C GLU A 150 15.27 -4.75 20.16
N ILE A 151 14.35 -5.55 20.68
CA ILE A 151 12.98 -5.63 20.15
C ILE A 151 12.09 -4.87 21.13
N ILE A 152 11.41 -3.82 20.67
CA ILE A 152 10.46 -3.04 21.48
C ILE A 152 9.06 -3.24 20.90
N VAL A 153 8.12 -3.65 21.75
CA VAL A 153 6.71 -3.82 21.37
C VAL A 153 5.91 -2.62 21.87
N MET A 154 5.47 -1.79 20.91
CA MET A 154 4.61 -0.63 21.15
C MET A 154 3.22 -0.88 20.61
N LEU A 155 2.21 -0.32 21.28
CA LEU A 155 0.82 -0.40 20.86
C LEU A 155 0.10 0.92 21.13
N THR A 156 -0.69 1.35 20.15
CA THR A 156 -1.56 2.52 20.22
C THR A 156 -2.97 2.09 19.82
N PRO A 157 -3.89 1.88 20.76
CA PRO A 157 -5.28 1.57 20.43
C PRO A 157 -6.06 2.84 20.10
N HIS A 158 -7.05 2.68 19.23
CA HIS A 158 -7.99 3.74 18.86
C HIS A 158 -9.42 3.20 18.92
N ILE A 159 -10.32 3.93 19.60
CA ILE A 159 -11.75 3.67 19.61
C ILE A 159 -12.36 4.35 18.38
N ILE A 160 -13.09 3.60 17.57
CA ILE A 160 -13.82 4.11 16.42
C ILE A 160 -15.31 3.98 16.73
N THR A 161 -16.00 5.11 16.86
CA THR A 161 -17.42 5.18 17.20
C THR A 161 -18.32 5.26 15.96
N GLU A 162 -17.86 5.90 14.88
CA GLU A 162 -18.66 6.11 13.67
C GLU A 162 -17.98 5.47 12.44
N PRO A 163 -18.74 4.90 11.48
CA PRO A 163 -18.17 4.39 10.24
C PRO A 163 -17.53 5.48 9.35
N GLU A 164 -17.90 6.76 9.54
CA GLU A 164 -17.24 7.92 8.90
C GLU A 164 -15.86 8.25 9.52
N ASP A 165 -15.64 7.91 10.80
CA ASP A 165 -14.34 8.06 11.48
C ASP A 165 -13.33 6.98 11.07
N THR A 166 -13.79 5.90 10.44
CA THR A 166 -12.88 5.09 9.64
C THR A 166 -12.37 6.01 8.55
N GLU A 167 -11.09 6.36 8.61
CA GLU A 167 -10.29 6.95 7.54
C GLU A 167 -10.34 6.12 6.22
N ALA A 168 -11.40 5.38 5.91
CA ALA A 168 -11.62 4.71 4.65
C ALA A 168 -11.50 5.72 3.50
N ASP A 169 -12.04 6.92 3.62
CA ASP A 169 -11.90 7.96 2.59
C ASP A 169 -10.50 8.54 2.54
N ALA A 170 -9.85 8.76 3.68
CA ALA A 170 -8.46 9.23 3.72
C ALA A 170 -7.46 8.14 3.29
N ARG A 171 -7.76 6.85 3.50
CA ARG A 171 -6.97 5.68 3.07
C ARG A 171 -7.24 5.33 1.63
N VAL A 172 -8.46 5.48 1.12
CA VAL A 172 -8.75 5.43 -0.32
C VAL A 172 -8.05 6.59 -0.99
N ALA A 173 -8.06 7.79 -0.40
CA ALA A 173 -7.30 8.95 -0.87
C ALA A 173 -5.78 8.76 -0.79
N ASP A 174 -5.24 8.06 0.22
CA ASP A 174 -3.79 7.84 0.37
C ASP A 174 -3.30 6.63 -0.44
N ILE A 175 -4.10 5.58 -0.58
CA ILE A 175 -3.86 4.45 -1.50
C ILE A 175 -3.99 4.92 -2.94
N SER A 176 -4.97 5.76 -3.26
CA SER A 176 -5.06 6.40 -4.57
C SER A 176 -3.88 7.37 -4.73
N ARG A 177 -3.54 8.23 -3.76
CA ARG A 177 -2.36 9.11 -3.86
C ARG A 177 -1.04 8.33 -3.99
N LYS A 178 -0.89 7.14 -3.41
CA LYS A 178 0.31 6.29 -3.57
C LYS A 178 0.29 5.47 -4.86
N ARG A 179 -0.87 4.92 -5.28
CA ARG A 179 -1.04 4.21 -6.57
C ARG A 179 -0.97 5.14 -7.78
N TYR A 180 -1.51 6.35 -7.67
CA TYR A 180 -1.45 7.40 -8.69
C TYR A 180 -0.17 8.24 -8.56
N GLY A 181 0.36 8.45 -7.36
CA GLY A 181 1.60 9.20 -7.10
C GLY A 181 2.85 8.55 -7.69
N ALA A 182 2.94 7.22 -7.67
CA ALA A 182 4.01 6.48 -8.35
C ALA A 182 3.95 6.61 -9.88
N ARG A 183 2.81 6.99 -10.46
CA ARG A 183 2.68 7.34 -11.89
C ARG A 183 2.76 8.85 -12.17
N MET A 184 2.42 9.71 -11.20
CA MET A 184 2.44 11.17 -11.34
C MET A 184 3.84 11.78 -11.25
N GLY A 185 4.77 11.16 -10.50
CA GLY A 185 6.14 11.67 -10.35
C GLY A 185 6.98 11.70 -11.64
N LEU A 186 6.52 11.06 -12.72
CA LEU A 186 7.23 10.97 -14.01
C LEU A 186 6.60 11.78 -15.15
N GLN A 187 5.52 12.55 -14.91
CA GLN A 187 4.79 13.18 -16.00
C GLN A 187 4.40 14.64 -15.74
N TRP A 188 5.40 15.51 -15.55
CA TRP A 188 5.20 16.96 -15.73
C TRP A 188 4.78 17.33 -17.18
N ALA A 189 4.83 16.37 -18.12
CA ALA A 189 4.36 16.44 -19.50
C ALA A 189 3.35 15.32 -19.86
N GLY A 190 2.55 14.86 -18.89
CA GLY A 190 1.62 13.74 -19.10
C GLY A 190 0.38 14.10 -19.91
N ARG A 191 0.06 13.28 -20.91
CA ARG A 191 -1.16 13.40 -21.75
C ARG A 191 -2.44 13.51 -20.93
N ALA A 192 -2.47 12.97 -19.70
CA ALA A 192 -3.62 13.05 -18.79
C ALA A 192 -3.89 14.49 -18.30
N ARG A 193 -2.86 15.22 -17.85
CA ARG A 193 -3.03 16.62 -17.41
C ARG A 193 -3.40 17.54 -18.58
N LEU A 194 -2.77 17.33 -19.74
CA LEU A 194 -3.12 18.05 -20.97
C LEU A 194 -4.58 17.82 -21.39
N ALA A 195 -5.09 16.60 -21.22
CA ALA A 195 -6.49 16.29 -21.50
C ALA A 195 -7.45 17.02 -20.53
N GLU A 196 -7.10 17.11 -19.25
CA GLU A 196 -7.90 17.84 -18.24
C GLU A 196 -7.93 19.35 -18.50
N ASP A 197 -6.78 19.98 -18.79
CA ASP A 197 -6.70 21.41 -19.09
C ASP A 197 -7.53 21.76 -20.34
N ARG A 198 -7.42 20.95 -21.41
CA ARG A 198 -8.17 21.16 -22.65
C ARG A 198 -9.66 20.86 -22.52
N TYR A 199 -10.04 19.93 -21.65
CA TYR A 199 -11.44 19.69 -21.34
C TYR A 199 -12.08 20.90 -20.65
N THR A 200 -11.35 21.52 -19.72
CA THR A 200 -11.81 22.73 -19.03
C THR A 200 -12.04 23.88 -20.02
N GLU A 201 -11.13 24.07 -20.99
CA GLU A 201 -11.33 25.02 -22.09
C GLU A 201 -12.57 24.69 -22.92
N ALA A 202 -12.80 23.41 -23.22
CA ALA A 202 -13.97 22.98 -23.99
C ALA A 202 -15.30 23.27 -23.27
N VAL A 203 -15.35 23.01 -21.96
CA VAL A 203 -16.51 23.33 -21.12
C VAL A 203 -16.76 24.83 -21.08
N LYS A 204 -15.70 25.63 -20.98
CA LYS A 204 -15.81 27.09 -20.98
C LYS A 204 -16.44 27.60 -22.28
N HIS A 205 -15.95 27.17 -23.44
CA HIS A 205 -16.51 27.56 -24.74
C HIS A 205 -17.95 27.08 -24.93
N TYR A 206 -18.30 25.91 -24.40
CA TYR A 206 -19.67 25.42 -24.41
C TYR A 206 -20.62 26.30 -23.60
N ILE A 207 -20.21 26.73 -22.39
CA ILE A 207 -20.97 27.66 -21.56
C ILE A 207 -21.11 29.04 -22.22
N GLU A 208 -20.08 29.47 -22.96
CA GLU A 208 -20.09 30.71 -23.75
C GLU A 208 -20.97 30.63 -25.01
N GLY A 209 -21.55 29.45 -25.32
CA GLY A 209 -22.43 29.21 -26.46
C GLY A 209 -21.70 28.91 -27.78
N ASP A 210 -20.36 28.79 -27.75
CA ASP A 210 -19.56 28.40 -28.91
C ASP A 210 -19.42 26.87 -29.00
N SER A 211 -20.52 26.23 -29.43
CA SER A 211 -20.62 24.78 -29.59
C SER A 211 -19.59 24.22 -30.58
N LYS A 212 -19.15 25.01 -31.57
CA LYS A 212 -18.19 24.58 -32.58
C LYS A 212 -16.78 24.47 -32.00
N THR A 213 -16.30 25.53 -31.35
CA THR A 213 -14.97 25.50 -30.71
C THR A 213 -14.96 24.53 -29.51
N ALA A 214 -16.06 24.40 -28.79
CA ALA A 214 -16.21 23.38 -27.76
C ALA A 214 -16.03 21.96 -28.34
N LEU A 215 -16.69 21.63 -29.46
CA LEU A 215 -16.58 20.32 -30.10
C LEU A 215 -15.15 20.00 -30.58
N GLU A 216 -14.45 20.98 -31.16
CA GLU A 216 -13.06 20.84 -31.59
C GLU A 216 -12.13 20.51 -30.41
N LYS A 217 -12.29 21.23 -29.29
CA LYS A 217 -11.50 21.01 -28.07
C LYS A 217 -11.83 19.65 -27.44
N VAL A 218 -13.09 19.24 -27.43
CA VAL A 218 -13.51 17.91 -26.96
C VAL A 218 -12.90 16.80 -27.81
N ASN A 219 -12.86 16.94 -29.14
CA ASN A 219 -12.21 15.96 -30.00
C ASN A 219 -10.71 15.83 -29.68
N TYR A 220 -10.01 16.95 -29.45
CA TYR A 220 -8.60 16.94 -29.05
C TYR A 220 -8.37 16.23 -27.70
N VAL A 221 -9.30 16.38 -26.76
CA VAL A 221 -9.26 15.65 -25.48
C VAL A 221 -9.44 14.15 -25.69
N LEU A 222 -10.33 13.74 -26.58
CA LEU A 222 -10.59 12.32 -26.88
C LEU A 222 -9.46 11.66 -27.69
N GLU A 223 -8.70 12.43 -28.47
CA GLU A 223 -7.46 11.97 -29.10
C GLU A 223 -6.37 11.69 -28.05
N LEU A 224 -6.26 12.54 -27.02
CA LEU A 224 -5.33 12.35 -25.92
C LEU A 224 -5.76 11.21 -24.98
N ARG A 225 -7.06 11.09 -24.73
CA ARG A 225 -7.66 10.12 -23.81
C ARG A 225 -9.01 9.60 -24.34
N PRO A 226 -9.04 8.49 -25.09
CA PRO A 226 -10.25 7.98 -25.72
C PRO A 226 -11.30 7.47 -24.71
N THR A 227 -10.89 7.10 -23.49
CA THR A 227 -11.78 6.59 -22.44
C THR A 227 -12.27 7.66 -21.47
N TYR A 228 -12.16 8.95 -21.83
CA TYR A 228 -12.59 10.04 -20.95
C TYR A 228 -14.11 10.27 -21.03
N LEU A 229 -14.82 9.67 -20.07
CA LEU A 229 -16.29 9.63 -20.05
C LEU A 229 -16.95 11.02 -20.06
N GLU A 230 -16.35 11.98 -19.37
CA GLU A 230 -16.90 13.34 -19.27
C GLU A 230 -16.82 14.10 -20.61
N ALA A 231 -15.74 13.91 -21.37
CA ALA A 231 -15.63 14.44 -22.73
C ALA A 231 -16.58 13.74 -23.72
N LEU A 232 -16.79 12.43 -23.58
CA LEU A 232 -17.75 11.70 -24.43
C LEU A 232 -19.18 12.21 -24.23
N ARG A 233 -19.59 12.41 -22.97
CA ARG A 233 -20.91 12.97 -22.64
C ARG A 233 -21.07 14.40 -23.14
N LEU A 234 -20.03 15.22 -22.98
CA LEU A 234 -20.05 16.60 -23.48
C LEU A 234 -20.15 16.63 -25.01
N LYS A 235 -19.41 15.76 -25.71
CA LYS A 235 -19.51 15.59 -27.17
C LYS A 235 -20.93 15.22 -27.61
N GLU A 236 -21.52 14.22 -26.96
CA GLU A 236 -22.87 13.74 -27.27
C GLU A 236 -23.90 14.86 -27.05
N ARG A 237 -23.78 15.62 -25.95
CA ARG A 237 -24.64 16.76 -25.67
C ARG A 237 -24.53 17.84 -26.74
N ILE A 238 -23.30 18.27 -27.06
CA ILE A 238 -23.05 19.28 -28.10
C ILE A 238 -23.66 18.82 -29.43
N ILE A 239 -23.43 17.56 -29.83
CA ILE A 239 -23.98 17.01 -31.07
C ILE A 239 -25.51 17.02 -31.03
N SER A 240 -26.13 16.57 -29.94
CA SER A 240 -27.58 16.53 -29.80
C SER A 240 -28.23 17.92 -29.91
N GLU A 241 -27.60 18.93 -29.33
CA GLU A 241 -28.08 20.32 -29.38
C GLU A 241 -27.89 20.91 -30.78
N THR A 242 -26.73 20.73 -31.41
CA THR A 242 -26.47 21.24 -32.78
C THR A 242 -27.34 20.60 -33.85
N VAL A 243 -27.61 19.30 -33.78
CA VAL A 243 -28.42 18.59 -34.78
C VAL A 243 -29.90 18.95 -34.64
N THR A 244 -30.36 19.22 -33.42
CA THR A 244 -31.73 19.70 -33.18
C THR A 244 -31.89 21.11 -33.74
N ASP A 245 -30.88 21.97 -33.57
CA ASP A 245 -30.88 23.34 -34.10
C ASP A 245 -30.89 23.36 -35.64
N ASP A 246 -30.04 22.56 -36.31
CA ASP A 246 -30.01 22.44 -37.78
C ASP A 246 -31.34 21.92 -38.37
N ALA A 247 -32.02 20.99 -37.69
CA ALA A 247 -33.34 20.51 -38.10
C ALA A 247 -34.40 21.61 -38.03
N THR A 248 -34.37 22.43 -36.97
CA THR A 248 -35.29 23.58 -36.83
C THR A 248 -35.00 24.69 -37.84
N ILE A 249 -33.74 24.90 -38.23
CA ILE A 249 -33.37 25.86 -39.28
C ILE A 249 -33.91 25.41 -40.64
N ILE A 250 -33.80 24.11 -40.98
CA ILE A 250 -34.35 23.58 -42.24
C ILE A 250 -35.89 23.67 -42.25
N GLU A 251 -36.55 23.39 -41.13
CA GLU A 251 -38.01 23.49 -41.00
C GLU A 251 -38.48 24.95 -41.13
N ARG A 252 -37.78 25.90 -40.49
CA ARG A 252 -38.08 27.34 -40.61
C ARG A 252 -37.86 27.85 -42.04
N VAL A 253 -36.76 27.46 -42.70
CA VAL A 253 -36.48 27.85 -44.10
C VAL A 253 -37.50 27.22 -45.06
N MET A 254 -37.92 25.98 -44.82
CA MET A 254 -39.00 25.33 -45.58
C MET A 254 -40.35 26.06 -45.39
N LEU A 255 -40.71 26.41 -44.15
CA LEU A 255 -41.93 27.16 -43.83
C LEU A 255 -41.94 28.54 -44.49
N ASP A 256 -40.85 29.29 -44.43
CA ASP A 256 -40.74 30.61 -45.07
C ASP A 256 -40.87 30.52 -46.60
N VAL A 257 -40.35 29.45 -47.22
CA VAL A 257 -40.48 29.22 -48.67
C VAL A 257 -41.91 28.84 -49.05
N ILE A 258 -42.57 27.99 -48.26
CA ILE A 258 -43.97 27.58 -48.49
C ILE A 258 -44.93 28.75 -48.30
N GLU A 259 -44.79 29.53 -47.21
CA GLU A 259 -45.60 30.71 -46.95
C GLU A 259 -45.37 31.81 -48.00
N GLY A 260 -44.12 31.95 -48.49
CA GLY A 260 -43.78 32.84 -49.60
C GLY A 260 -44.46 32.45 -50.93
N GLU A 261 -44.59 31.14 -51.22
CA GLU A 261 -45.32 30.66 -52.40
C GLU A 261 -46.84 30.79 -52.25
N GLU A 262 -47.39 30.53 -51.06
CA GLU A 262 -48.83 30.69 -50.82
C GLU A 262 -49.25 32.16 -50.87
N ALA A 263 -48.49 33.08 -50.28
CA ALA A 263 -48.76 34.53 -50.34
C ALA A 263 -48.81 35.05 -51.79
N ASN A 264 -48.00 34.49 -52.69
CA ASN A 264 -47.99 34.86 -54.11
C ASN A 264 -49.19 34.30 -54.89
N LYS A 265 -49.85 33.25 -54.37
CA LYS A 265 -51.03 32.61 -54.98
C LYS A 265 -52.32 33.37 -54.68
N TRP A 266 -52.40 34.05 -53.52
CA TRP A 266 -53.54 34.91 -53.14
C TRP A 266 -53.52 36.29 -53.81
N LEU A 267 -52.36 36.74 -54.30
CA LEU A 267 -52.22 38.01 -55.04
C LEU A 267 -52.61 37.92 -56.54
N ARG A 268 -52.99 36.74 -57.04
CA ARG A 268 -53.34 36.50 -58.46
C ARG A 268 -54.79 36.02 -58.69
N ARG A 269 -55.73 36.34 -57.81
CA ARG A 269 -57.17 36.20 -58.05
C ARG A 269 -57.92 37.49 -57.79
#